data_AF-A0A7W2N920-F1
#
_entry.id   AF-A0A7W2N920-F1
#
_cell.length_a   1.000
_cell.length_b   1.000
_cell.length_c   1.000
_cell.angle_alpha   90.00
_cell.angle_beta   90.00
_cell.angle_gamma   90.00
#
_symmetry.space_group_name_H-M   'P 1'
#
loop_
_entity.id
_entity.type
_entity.pdbx_description
1 polymer ?
#
loop_
_entity_poly.entity_id
_entity_poly.type
_entity_poly.pdbx_seq_one_letter_code
_entity_poly.pdbx_strand_id
1 'polypeptide(L)'
;MIRFIITLLVTLSPYTQANDDYLKVLNQFKSVCLEKPYSSCTNMLKGTTEAQQLLANTLKLMAINKEFSTLYVSTYGEEAFIEFNDAFKFSTSSIDLSDYSLKSTSNTQFVLKDVEGNTLIFENTKQGWKLNVDKSLSGVAVKEAKPFIEYSIGAHLSLISKIETSLPVDDAFKLGGRYFAVATYDYFDEKTKIKLDEVFASKNIDAAKLRQDMLYFYHQQNQ
;
A
#
# COMPACT_ATOMS: atom_id res chain seq x y z
N MET A 1 3.42 -45.25 -52.63
CA MET A 1 3.65 -43.79 -52.74
C MET A 1 2.52 -43.10 -51.99
N ILE A 2 2.84 -42.08 -51.19
CA ILE A 2 2.00 -41.23 -50.31
C ILE A 2 1.83 -41.72 -48.84
N ARG A 3 2.40 -40.90 -47.95
CA ARG A 3 2.36 -40.84 -46.47
C ARG A 3 1.00 -40.35 -45.97
N PHE A 4 0.59 -40.63 -44.72
CA PHE A 4 -0.07 -39.70 -43.77
C PHE A 4 -0.20 -40.43 -42.40
N ILE A 5 0.71 -40.17 -41.44
CA ILE A 5 0.62 -39.22 -40.30
C ILE A 5 -0.41 -39.63 -39.23
N ILE A 6 0.17 -39.95 -38.06
CA ILE A 6 -0.43 -40.16 -36.74
C ILE A 6 -1.36 -38.99 -36.40
N THR A 7 -2.64 -39.28 -36.13
CA THR A 7 -3.48 -38.37 -35.35
C THR A 7 -3.63 -38.99 -33.96
N LEU A 8 -2.63 -38.75 -33.11
CA LEU A 8 -2.76 -38.96 -31.69
C LEU A 8 -3.70 -37.86 -31.21
N LEU A 9 -4.97 -38.22 -30.99
CA LEU A 9 -5.93 -37.41 -30.24
C LEU A 9 -5.41 -37.29 -28.81
N VAL A 10 -4.51 -36.35 -28.59
CA VAL A 10 -4.33 -35.73 -27.28
C VAL A 10 -5.02 -34.40 -27.39
N THR A 11 -6.32 -34.39 -27.09
CA THR A 11 -6.96 -33.20 -26.57
C THR A 11 -6.30 -32.89 -25.23
N LEU A 12 -5.12 -32.26 -25.26
CA LEU A 12 -4.68 -31.44 -24.14
C LEU A 12 -5.67 -30.30 -24.10
N SER A 13 -6.67 -30.46 -23.24
CA SER A 13 -7.45 -29.33 -22.75
C SER A 13 -6.46 -28.22 -22.37
N PRO A 14 -6.58 -26.99 -22.90
CA PRO A 14 -5.71 -25.89 -22.51
C PRO A 14 -5.89 -25.46 -21.03
N TYR A 15 -6.68 -26.21 -20.25
CA TYR A 15 -7.08 -25.86 -18.89
C TYR A 15 -6.02 -26.07 -17.80
N THR A 16 -4.84 -26.61 -18.10
CA THR A 16 -3.84 -26.89 -17.05
C THR A 16 -2.59 -26.01 -17.07
N GLN A 17 -2.26 -25.31 -18.17
CA GLN A 17 -1.06 -24.45 -18.20
C GLN A 17 -1.29 -23.09 -17.52
N ALA A 18 -2.47 -22.48 -17.69
CA ALA A 18 -2.78 -21.19 -17.06
C ALA A 18 -2.85 -21.27 -15.52
N ASN A 19 -3.15 -22.46 -14.98
CA ASN A 19 -3.28 -22.68 -13.54
C ASN A 19 -1.92 -22.67 -12.82
N ASP A 20 -0.86 -23.15 -13.48
CA ASP A 20 0.50 -23.14 -12.92
C ASP A 20 1.19 -21.78 -13.10
N ASP A 21 0.84 -21.05 -14.16
CA ASP A 21 1.50 -19.79 -14.48
C ASP A 21 1.06 -18.65 -13.57
N TYR A 22 -0.22 -18.55 -13.20
CA TYR A 22 -0.66 -17.47 -12.30
C TYR A 22 -0.08 -17.62 -10.88
N LEU A 23 0.06 -18.85 -10.36
CA LEU A 23 0.69 -19.10 -9.06
C LEU A 23 2.16 -18.67 -9.06
N LYS A 24 2.90 -18.92 -10.14
CA LYS A 24 4.28 -18.42 -10.31
C LYS A 24 4.32 -16.89 -10.32
N VAL A 25 3.41 -16.25 -11.07
CA VAL A 25 3.31 -14.79 -11.13
C VAL A 25 2.98 -14.21 -9.76
N LEU A 26 2.08 -14.84 -8.99
CA LEU A 26 1.73 -14.42 -7.64
C LEU A 26 2.89 -14.56 -6.66
N ASN A 27 3.62 -15.68 -6.70
CA ASN A 27 4.81 -15.86 -5.89
C ASN A 27 5.88 -14.82 -6.24
N GLN A 28 6.04 -14.49 -7.53
CA GLN A 28 6.94 -13.42 -7.95
C GLN A 28 6.47 -12.06 -7.44
N PHE A 29 5.17 -11.75 -7.55
CA PHE A 29 4.60 -10.49 -7.04
C PHE A 29 4.80 -10.38 -5.52
N LYS A 30 4.53 -11.45 -4.76
CA LYS A 30 4.78 -11.51 -3.32
C LYS A 30 6.25 -11.20 -3.01
N SER A 31 7.18 -11.92 -3.64
CA SER A 31 8.61 -11.76 -3.37
C SER A 31 9.14 -10.37 -3.73
N VAL A 32 8.61 -9.75 -4.79
CA VAL A 32 9.12 -8.48 -5.33
C VAL A 32 8.42 -7.25 -4.72
N CYS A 33 7.11 -7.32 -4.51
CA CYS A 33 6.29 -6.19 -4.08
C CYS A 33 5.92 -6.22 -2.60
N LEU A 34 5.81 -7.40 -1.98
CA LEU A 34 5.32 -7.53 -0.59
C LEU A 34 6.46 -7.84 0.40
N GLU A 35 7.47 -8.60 -0.01
CA GLU A 35 8.56 -9.04 0.87
C GLU A 35 9.83 -8.19 0.76
N LYS A 36 10.05 -7.52 -0.38
CA LYS A 36 11.21 -6.64 -0.60
C LYS A 36 10.83 -5.17 -0.44
N PRO A 37 11.75 -4.31 0.02
CA PRO A 37 11.51 -2.88 0.16
C PRO A 37 11.40 -2.19 -1.21
N TYR A 38 10.21 -2.30 -1.82
CA TYR A 38 9.53 -1.51 -2.87
C TYR A 38 10.23 -1.11 -4.18
N SER A 39 11.56 -1.00 -4.24
CA SER A 39 12.28 -0.45 -5.39
C SER A 39 12.11 -1.26 -6.68
N SER A 40 11.82 -2.56 -6.57
CA SER A 40 11.66 -3.47 -7.73
C SER A 40 10.20 -3.71 -8.14
N CYS A 41 9.22 -3.23 -7.36
CA CYS A 41 7.81 -3.52 -7.59
C CYS A 41 7.28 -2.87 -8.87
N THR A 42 7.74 -1.66 -9.20
CA THR A 42 7.30 -0.89 -10.38
C THR A 42 7.41 -1.68 -11.69
N ASN A 43 8.42 -2.52 -11.83
CA ASN A 43 8.60 -3.37 -13.03
C ASN A 43 7.50 -4.42 -13.20
N MET A 44 6.83 -4.79 -12.12
CA MET A 44 5.68 -5.70 -12.11
C MET A 44 4.34 -4.96 -12.28
N LEU A 45 4.34 -3.64 -12.35
CA LEU A 45 3.13 -2.84 -12.48
C LEU A 45 2.92 -2.38 -13.93
N LYS A 46 1.66 -2.26 -14.31
CA LYS A 46 1.19 -1.63 -15.54
C LYS A 46 0.08 -0.65 -15.20
N GLY A 47 0.11 0.54 -15.79
CA GLY A 47 -0.95 1.53 -15.69
C GLY A 47 -0.40 2.94 -15.85
N THR A 48 -1.19 3.94 -15.48
CA THR A 48 -0.72 5.33 -15.35
C THR A 48 0.41 5.44 -14.33
N THR A 49 1.31 6.40 -14.52
CA THR A 49 2.43 6.66 -13.59
C THR A 49 1.89 6.94 -12.19
N GLU A 50 0.80 7.69 -12.09
CA GLU A 50 0.14 8.05 -10.85
C GLU A 50 -0.41 6.82 -10.10
N ALA A 51 -1.11 5.92 -10.79
CA ALA A 51 -1.63 4.69 -10.16
C ALA A 51 -0.50 3.75 -9.71
N GLN A 52 0.57 3.64 -10.52
CA GLN A 52 1.74 2.85 -10.15
C GLN A 52 2.43 3.41 -8.89
N GLN A 53 2.61 4.74 -8.84
CA GLN A 53 3.17 5.42 -7.66
C GLN A 53 2.27 5.27 -6.44
N LEU A 54 0.94 5.40 -6.60
CA LEU A 54 0.01 5.22 -5.50
C LEU A 54 0.12 3.82 -4.88
N LEU A 55 0.13 2.76 -5.70
CA LEU A 55 0.30 1.41 -5.19
C LEU A 55 1.68 1.23 -4.54
N ALA A 56 2.76 1.64 -5.21
CA ALA A 56 4.11 1.51 -4.68
C ALA A 56 4.27 2.22 -3.32
N ASN A 57 3.70 3.42 -3.19
CA ASN A 57 3.71 4.17 -1.94
C ASN A 57 2.79 3.55 -0.87
N THR A 58 1.63 3.01 -1.26
CA THR A 58 0.74 2.31 -0.31
C THR A 58 1.44 1.10 0.28
N LEU A 59 2.15 0.33 -0.55
CA LEU A 59 2.97 -0.76 -0.08
C LEU A 59 4.11 -0.22 0.81
N LYS A 60 4.84 0.84 0.40
CA LYS A 60 5.86 1.51 1.21
C LYS A 60 5.37 1.88 2.61
N LEU A 61 4.17 2.44 2.71
CA LEU A 61 3.52 2.79 3.96
C LEU A 61 3.29 1.56 4.86
N MET A 62 2.93 0.39 4.30
CA MET A 62 2.75 -0.84 5.07
C MET A 62 4.04 -1.31 5.75
N ALA A 63 5.18 -1.31 5.04
CA ALA A 63 6.45 -1.68 5.68
C ALA A 63 6.88 -0.66 6.74
N ILE A 64 6.77 0.63 6.43
CA ILE A 64 7.16 1.69 7.36
C ILE A 64 6.30 1.63 8.62
N ASN A 65 5.00 1.31 8.50
CA ASN A 65 4.15 1.10 9.68
C ASN A 65 4.63 -0.08 10.54
N LYS A 66 5.07 -1.18 9.92
CA LYS A 66 5.66 -2.32 10.64
C LYS A 66 6.96 -1.95 11.36
N GLU A 67 7.82 -1.19 10.69
CA GLU A 67 9.06 -0.66 11.27
C GLU A 67 8.76 0.25 12.46
N PHE A 68 7.86 1.21 12.28
CA PHE A 68 7.40 2.11 13.33
C PHE A 68 6.82 1.34 14.52
N SER A 69 5.93 0.38 14.29
CA SER A 69 5.35 -0.46 15.34
C SER A 69 6.43 -1.22 16.12
N THR A 70 7.37 -1.84 15.41
CA THR A 70 8.49 -2.56 16.04
C THR A 70 9.34 -1.62 16.89
N LEU A 71 9.70 -0.45 16.36
CA LEU A 71 10.48 0.56 17.07
C LEU A 71 9.74 1.07 18.31
N TYR A 72 8.46 1.43 18.17
CA TYR A 72 7.64 1.97 19.25
C TYR A 72 7.51 0.98 20.39
N VAL A 73 7.21 -0.30 20.09
CA VAL A 73 7.14 -1.37 21.10
C VAL A 73 8.49 -1.56 21.78
N SER A 74 9.58 -1.61 21.01
CA SER A 74 10.93 -1.80 21.58
C SER A 74 11.40 -0.64 22.46
N THR A 75 10.89 0.58 22.21
CA THR A 75 11.32 1.81 22.90
C THR A 75 10.44 2.12 24.12
N TYR A 76 9.12 1.99 23.98
CA TYR A 76 8.13 2.43 24.98
C TYR A 76 7.30 1.30 25.58
N GLY A 77 7.37 0.09 25.02
CA GLY A 77 6.60 -1.07 25.46
C GLY A 77 5.33 -1.30 24.65
N GLU A 78 4.82 -2.52 24.74
CA GLU A 78 3.64 -2.99 24.00
C GLU A 78 2.36 -2.23 24.40
N GLU A 79 2.15 -1.98 25.69
CA GLU A 79 0.97 -1.27 26.20
C GLU A 79 0.86 0.15 25.62
N ALA A 80 1.97 0.88 25.55
CA ALA A 80 2.00 2.22 24.97
C ALA A 80 1.70 2.21 23.46
N PHE A 81 2.17 1.19 22.75
CA PHE A 81 1.84 1.03 21.33
C PHE A 81 0.35 0.69 21.11
N ILE A 82 -0.22 -0.17 21.96
CA ILE A 82 -1.66 -0.48 21.92
C ILE A 82 -2.48 0.79 22.13
N GLU A 83 -2.15 1.60 23.15
CA GLU A 83 -2.83 2.88 23.41
C GLU A 83 -2.72 3.82 22.20
N PHE A 84 -1.52 3.97 21.64
CA PHE A 84 -1.28 4.80 20.46
C PHE A 84 -2.13 4.33 19.27
N ASN A 85 -2.11 3.03 18.99
CA ASN A 85 -2.83 2.45 17.86
C ASN A 85 -4.36 2.53 18.06
N ASP A 86 -4.87 2.29 19.26
CA ASP A 86 -6.31 2.38 19.56
C ASP A 86 -6.82 3.82 19.46
N ALA A 87 -6.01 4.79 19.88
CA ALA A 87 -6.36 6.20 19.83
C ALA A 87 -6.46 6.73 18.39
N PHE A 88 -5.52 6.35 17.52
CA PHE A 88 -5.43 6.90 16.16
C PHE A 88 -5.92 5.94 15.07
N LYS A 89 -6.21 4.68 15.42
CA LYS A 89 -6.65 3.59 14.53
C LYS A 89 -5.76 3.46 13.29
N PHE A 90 -4.46 3.65 13.45
CA PHE A 90 -3.51 3.61 12.35
C PHE A 90 -3.06 2.16 12.10
N SER A 91 -3.96 1.35 11.55
CA SER A 91 -3.62 0.01 11.10
C SER A 91 -3.57 -0.03 9.58
N THR A 92 -2.39 -0.30 9.03
CA THR A 92 -2.27 -0.79 7.65
C THR A 92 -2.11 -2.31 7.70
N SER A 93 -3.01 -3.03 7.05
CA SER A 93 -2.87 -4.48 6.86
C SER A 93 -1.98 -4.75 5.65
N SER A 94 -1.13 -5.77 5.74
CA SER A 94 -0.41 -6.26 4.57
C SER A 94 -1.39 -6.90 3.60
N ILE A 95 -1.12 -6.82 2.30
CA ILE A 95 -1.86 -7.62 1.32
C ILE A 95 -1.53 -9.08 1.58
N ASP A 96 -2.49 -9.86 2.07
CA ASP A 96 -2.39 -11.30 2.13
C ASP A 96 -2.99 -11.90 0.85
N LEU A 97 -2.13 -12.43 -0.02
CA LEU A 97 -2.59 -13.06 -1.27
C LEU A 97 -3.44 -14.31 -1.03
N SER A 98 -3.45 -14.87 0.19
CA SER A 98 -4.34 -15.99 0.54
C SER A 98 -5.80 -15.57 0.73
N ASP A 99 -6.07 -14.28 0.99
CA ASP A 99 -7.43 -13.72 1.04
C ASP A 99 -8.07 -13.63 -0.36
N TYR A 100 -7.26 -13.77 -1.40
CA TYR A 100 -7.66 -13.62 -2.78
C TYR A 100 -7.88 -14.98 -3.46
N SER A 101 -9.06 -15.15 -4.05
CA SER A 101 -9.40 -16.34 -4.83
C SER A 101 -9.32 -16.07 -6.33
N LEU A 102 -8.88 -17.06 -7.12
CA LEU A 102 -8.88 -16.96 -8.57
C LEU A 102 -10.31 -16.88 -9.09
N LYS A 103 -10.67 -15.73 -9.67
CA LYS A 103 -12.01 -15.50 -10.21
C LYS A 103 -12.13 -15.88 -11.68
N SER A 104 -11.11 -15.54 -12.47
CA SER A 104 -11.04 -15.89 -13.88
C SER A 104 -9.59 -15.97 -14.36
N THR A 105 -9.34 -16.77 -15.39
CA THR A 105 -8.03 -16.90 -16.00
C THR A 105 -8.15 -17.12 -17.51
N SER A 106 -7.14 -16.64 -18.25
CA SER A 106 -6.99 -16.71 -19.70
C SER A 106 -5.51 -16.55 -20.06
N ASN A 107 -5.16 -16.75 -21.32
CA ASN A 107 -3.78 -16.59 -21.79
C ASN A 107 -3.25 -15.14 -21.70
N THR A 108 -4.15 -14.17 -21.56
CA THR A 108 -3.82 -12.73 -21.56
C THR A 108 -4.10 -12.04 -20.23
N GLN A 109 -4.88 -12.65 -19.35
CA GLN A 109 -5.30 -12.06 -18.09
C GLN A 109 -5.69 -13.13 -17.07
N PHE A 110 -5.37 -12.88 -15.79
CA PHE A 110 -6.05 -13.53 -14.67
C PHE A 110 -6.51 -12.49 -13.65
N VAL A 111 -7.61 -12.80 -12.97
CA VAL A 111 -8.27 -11.93 -12.02
C VAL A 111 -8.40 -12.64 -10.69
N LEU A 112 -7.93 -11.99 -9.64
CA LEU A 112 -8.15 -12.41 -8.28
C LEU A 112 -9.17 -11.50 -7.60
N LYS A 113 -9.95 -12.06 -6.69
CA LYS A 113 -10.95 -11.32 -5.92
C LYS A 113 -10.98 -11.80 -4.47
N ASP A 114 -11.00 -10.85 -3.54
CA ASP A 114 -11.21 -11.14 -2.13
C ASP A 114 -12.70 -11.16 -1.74
N VAL A 115 -12.96 -11.39 -0.46
CA VAL A 115 -14.31 -11.46 0.10
C VAL A 115 -15.02 -10.11 0.15
N GLU A 116 -14.27 -9.01 0.21
CA GLU A 116 -14.79 -7.63 0.24
C GLU A 116 -15.10 -7.09 -1.15
N GLY A 117 -14.58 -7.76 -2.18
CA GLY A 117 -14.80 -7.45 -3.58
C GLY A 117 -13.64 -6.70 -4.23
N ASN A 118 -12.54 -6.46 -3.51
CA ASN A 118 -11.32 -5.91 -4.08
C ASN A 118 -10.76 -6.88 -5.12
N THR A 119 -10.24 -6.34 -6.21
CA THR A 119 -9.88 -7.13 -7.38
C THR A 119 -8.44 -6.83 -7.79
N LEU A 120 -7.62 -7.89 -7.96
CA LEU A 120 -6.29 -7.79 -8.54
C LEU A 120 -6.32 -8.36 -9.96
N ILE A 121 -5.99 -7.53 -10.94
CA ILE A 121 -6.05 -7.90 -12.36
C ILE A 121 -4.65 -7.95 -12.92
N PHE A 122 -4.18 -9.14 -13.25
CA PHE A 122 -2.87 -9.35 -13.88
C PHE A 122 -3.05 -9.57 -15.37
N GLU A 123 -2.22 -8.92 -16.18
CA GLU A 123 -2.26 -9.01 -17.64
C GLU A 123 -0.91 -9.46 -18.19
N ASN A 124 -0.95 -10.36 -19.18
CA ASN A 124 0.22 -10.79 -19.91
C ASN A 124 0.60 -9.74 -20.95
N THR A 125 1.77 -9.13 -20.78
CA THR A 125 2.30 -8.12 -21.70
C THR A 125 3.48 -8.68 -22.49
N LYS A 126 3.98 -7.93 -23.48
CA LYS A 126 5.23 -8.28 -24.18
C LYS A 126 6.45 -8.39 -23.24
N GLN A 127 6.37 -7.76 -22.06
CA GLN A 127 7.41 -7.75 -21.03
C GLN A 127 7.11 -8.76 -19.90
N GLY A 128 6.17 -9.68 -20.10
CA GLY A 128 5.69 -10.64 -19.10
C GLY A 128 4.43 -10.18 -18.38
N TRP A 129 4.04 -10.96 -17.38
CA TRP A 129 2.85 -10.71 -16.56
C TRP A 129 3.06 -9.51 -15.64
N LYS A 130 2.06 -8.61 -15.61
CA LYS A 130 2.07 -7.39 -14.79
C LYS A 130 0.73 -7.19 -14.11
N LEU A 131 0.75 -6.70 -12.87
CA LEU A 131 -0.45 -6.20 -12.19
C LEU A 131 -0.91 -4.92 -12.90
N ASN A 132 -2.10 -4.94 -13.47
CA ASN A 132 -2.72 -3.76 -14.05
C ASN A 132 -3.36 -2.93 -12.93
N VAL A 133 -2.65 -1.91 -12.47
CA VAL A 133 -3.06 -1.10 -11.31
C VAL A 133 -4.21 -0.16 -11.64
N ASP A 134 -4.32 0.34 -12.87
CA ASP A 134 -5.48 1.18 -13.26
C ASP A 134 -6.79 0.41 -13.15
N LYS A 135 -6.76 -0.89 -13.50
CA LYS A 135 -7.92 -1.77 -13.39
C LYS A 135 -8.15 -2.27 -11.96
N SER A 136 -7.07 -2.56 -11.24
CA SER A 136 -7.15 -3.10 -9.87
C SER A 136 -7.57 -2.03 -8.85
N LEU A 137 -7.23 -0.77 -9.11
CA LEU A 137 -7.65 0.40 -8.32
C LEU A 137 -8.90 1.08 -8.90
N SER A 138 -9.67 0.37 -9.73
CA SER A 138 -10.89 0.95 -10.32
C SER A 138 -11.87 1.36 -9.20
N GLY A 139 -12.30 2.62 -9.22
CA GLY A 139 -13.14 3.19 -8.17
C GLY A 139 -12.38 3.90 -7.04
N VAL A 140 -11.04 3.79 -7.01
CA VAL A 140 -10.21 4.59 -6.11
C VAL A 140 -9.98 5.97 -6.73
N ALA A 141 -10.25 7.00 -5.95
CA ALA A 141 -9.96 8.39 -6.30
C ALA A 141 -8.45 8.66 -6.15
N VAL A 142 -7.67 8.25 -7.16
CA VAL A 142 -6.20 8.20 -7.10
C VAL A 142 -5.56 9.54 -6.75
N LYS A 143 -6.10 10.65 -7.26
CA LYS A 143 -5.55 12.00 -7.03
C LYS A 143 -5.75 12.44 -5.59
N GLU A 144 -6.87 12.06 -5.01
CA GLU A 144 -7.29 12.37 -3.66
C GLU A 144 -6.52 11.50 -2.65
N ALA A 145 -6.37 10.20 -2.95
CA ALA A 145 -5.64 9.24 -2.14
C ALA A 145 -4.14 9.55 -2.03
N LYS A 146 -3.53 10.12 -3.08
CA LYS A 146 -2.08 10.34 -3.14
C LYS A 146 -1.55 11.21 -1.99
N PRO A 147 -2.05 12.44 -1.75
CA PRO A 147 -1.58 13.27 -0.63
C PRO A 147 -1.66 12.56 0.73
N PHE A 148 -2.73 11.80 0.98
CA PHE A 148 -2.89 11.05 2.22
C PHE A 148 -1.78 10.03 2.44
N ILE A 149 -1.46 9.24 1.41
CA ILE A 149 -0.39 8.25 1.48
C ILE A 149 0.97 8.93 1.67
N GLU A 150 1.24 10.02 0.94
CA GLU A 150 2.50 10.77 1.06
C GLU A 150 2.68 11.37 2.45
N TYR A 151 1.65 12.02 2.99
CA TYR A 151 1.67 12.54 4.37
C TYR A 151 1.83 11.43 5.40
N SER A 152 1.14 10.30 5.21
CA SER A 152 1.24 9.16 6.15
C SER A 152 2.64 8.56 6.18
N ILE A 153 3.30 8.40 5.01
CA ILE A 153 4.69 7.95 4.94
C ILE A 153 5.59 8.95 5.68
N GLY A 154 5.44 10.24 5.37
CA GLY A 154 6.21 11.32 6.00
C GLY A 154 6.06 11.37 7.51
N ALA A 155 4.83 11.21 8.01
CA ALA A 155 4.52 11.17 9.43
C ALA A 155 5.26 10.04 10.14
N HIS A 156 5.22 8.82 9.59
CA HIS A 156 5.91 7.68 10.19
C HIS A 156 7.42 7.86 10.18
N LEU A 157 7.99 8.30 9.07
CA LEU A 157 9.42 8.54 8.96
C LEU A 157 9.89 9.61 9.96
N SER A 158 9.12 10.69 10.12
CA SER A 158 9.37 11.71 11.12
C SER A 158 9.31 11.14 12.55
N LEU A 159 8.29 10.35 12.86
CA LEU A 159 8.14 9.72 14.16
C LEU A 159 9.27 8.74 14.45
N ILE A 160 9.60 7.84 13.52
CA ILE A 160 10.73 6.91 13.61
C ILE A 160 12.00 7.70 13.93
N SER A 161 12.35 8.68 13.10
CA SER A 161 13.56 9.49 13.29
C SER A 161 13.59 10.18 14.67
N LYS A 162 12.46 10.74 15.12
CA LYS A 162 12.40 11.42 16.41
C LYS A 162 12.49 10.45 17.59
N ILE A 163 11.82 9.30 17.51
CA ILE A 163 11.89 8.23 18.53
C ILE A 163 13.33 7.72 18.66
N GLU A 164 14.01 7.47 17.54
CA GLU A 164 15.44 7.09 17.53
C GLU A 164 16.32 8.15 18.19
N THR A 165 15.96 9.44 18.07
CA THR A 165 16.62 10.54 18.79
C THR A 165 16.10 10.78 20.22
N SER A 166 15.47 9.77 20.83
CA SER A 166 14.99 9.79 22.22
C SER A 166 13.83 10.76 22.51
N LEU A 167 12.89 10.92 21.56
CA LEU A 167 11.63 11.61 21.85
C LEU A 167 10.91 10.91 23.04
N PRO A 168 10.37 11.64 24.03
CA PRO A 168 9.58 11.01 25.08
C PRO A 168 8.26 10.42 24.56
N VAL A 169 7.75 9.35 25.19
CA VAL A 169 6.52 8.64 24.76
C VAL A 169 5.32 9.58 24.62
N ASP A 170 5.09 10.46 25.59
CA ASP A 170 3.99 11.43 25.57
C ASP A 170 4.07 12.39 24.39
N ASP A 171 5.29 12.77 24.00
CA ASP A 171 5.51 13.70 22.89
C ASP A 171 5.40 12.97 21.54
N ALA A 172 5.84 11.71 21.46
CA ALA A 172 5.61 10.84 20.32
C ALA A 172 4.11 10.62 20.10
N PHE A 173 3.36 10.35 21.17
CA PHE A 173 1.90 10.20 21.13
C PHE A 173 1.21 11.47 20.61
N LYS A 174 1.51 12.64 21.20
CA LYS A 174 0.93 13.92 20.79
C LYS A 174 1.29 14.28 19.35
N LEU A 175 2.54 14.05 18.95
CA LEU A 175 3.00 14.35 17.60
C LEU A 175 2.32 13.44 16.57
N GLY A 176 2.21 12.15 16.86
CA GLY A 176 1.49 11.19 16.01
C GLY A 176 0.03 11.61 15.80
N GLY A 177 -0.69 11.93 16.88
CA GLY A 177 -2.06 12.41 16.79
C GLY A 177 -2.21 13.68 15.94
N ARG A 178 -1.27 14.62 16.05
CA ARG A 178 -1.25 15.84 15.20
C ARG A 178 -1.01 15.50 13.74
N TYR A 179 -0.03 14.66 13.43
CA TYR A 179 0.25 14.27 12.05
C TYR A 179 -0.94 13.55 11.42
N PHE A 180 -1.54 12.57 12.10
CA PHE A 180 -2.65 11.81 11.51
C PHE A 180 -3.93 12.63 11.35
N ALA A 181 -4.23 13.53 12.29
CA ALA A 181 -5.33 14.49 12.11
C ALA A 181 -5.11 15.40 10.89
N VAL A 182 -3.88 15.87 10.68
CA VAL A 182 -3.54 16.75 9.55
C VAL A 182 -3.50 15.99 8.22
N ALA A 183 -3.02 14.74 8.20
CA ALA A 183 -2.95 13.88 7.02
C ALA A 183 -4.34 13.48 6.52
N THR A 184 -5.29 13.26 7.44
CA THR A 184 -6.68 12.90 7.13
C THR A 184 -7.60 14.10 6.97
N TYR A 185 -7.11 15.33 7.22
CA TYR A 185 -7.94 16.54 7.26
C TYR A 185 -8.85 16.71 6.04
N ASP A 186 -8.32 16.49 4.83
CA ASP A 186 -9.06 16.72 3.58
C ASP A 186 -10.25 15.75 3.39
N TYR A 187 -10.28 14.64 4.14
CA TYR A 187 -11.32 13.60 4.09
C TYR A 187 -12.48 13.84 5.04
N PHE A 188 -12.35 14.77 5.98
CA PHE A 188 -13.44 15.12 6.86
C PHE A 188 -14.50 15.97 6.14
N ASP A 189 -15.74 15.84 6.61
CA ASP A 189 -16.80 16.77 6.22
C ASP A 189 -16.50 18.20 6.68
N GLU A 190 -17.15 19.17 6.05
CA GLU A 190 -16.92 20.60 6.33
C GLU A 190 -17.15 20.97 7.81
N LYS A 191 -18.17 20.37 8.44
CA LYS A 191 -18.49 20.61 9.86
C LYS A 191 -17.36 20.13 10.76
N THR A 192 -16.73 19.00 10.44
CA THR A 192 -15.63 18.42 11.19
C THR A 192 -14.34 19.20 10.93
N LYS A 193 -14.11 19.67 9.70
CA LYS A 193 -12.99 20.57 9.36
C LYS A 193 -13.03 21.86 10.18
N ILE A 194 -14.19 22.53 10.26
CA ILE A 194 -14.35 23.74 11.09
C ILE A 194 -13.96 23.47 12.55
N LYS A 195 -14.42 22.34 13.12
CA LYS A 195 -14.05 21.96 14.49
C LYS A 195 -12.56 21.65 14.65
N LEU A 196 -11.95 21.00 13.66
CA LEU A 196 -10.51 20.74 13.66
C LEU A 196 -9.71 22.05 13.59
N ASP A 197 -10.15 23.01 12.79
CA ASP A 197 -9.52 24.32 12.69
C ASP A 197 -9.58 25.09 14.02
N GLU A 198 -10.73 25.03 14.72
CA GLU A 198 -10.86 25.58 16.09
C GLU A 198 -9.89 24.89 17.07
N VAL A 199 -9.78 23.56 17.00
CA VAL A 199 -8.83 22.80 17.83
C VAL A 199 -7.39 23.21 17.50
N PHE A 200 -7.02 23.29 16.22
CA PHE A 200 -5.70 23.69 15.79
C PHE A 200 -5.35 25.10 16.27
N ALA A 201 -6.26 26.06 16.13
CA ALA A 201 -6.08 27.41 16.65
C ALA A 201 -5.90 27.43 18.18
N SER A 202 -6.79 26.75 18.92
CA SER A 202 -6.74 26.72 20.40
C SER A 202 -5.49 26.06 20.97
N LYS A 203 -4.88 25.13 20.23
CA LYS A 203 -3.66 24.41 20.61
C LYS A 203 -2.40 24.96 19.96
N ASN A 204 -2.49 26.06 19.22
CA ASN A 204 -1.40 26.66 18.45
C ASN A 204 -0.69 25.63 17.53
N ILE A 205 -1.49 24.80 16.86
CA ILE A 205 -1.03 23.79 15.91
C ILE A 205 -1.03 24.42 14.52
N ASP A 206 0.15 24.55 13.92
CA ASP A 206 0.31 24.97 12.53
C ASP A 206 0.21 23.75 11.60
N ALA A 207 -1.00 23.49 11.09
CA ALA A 207 -1.26 22.36 10.20
C ALA A 207 -0.46 22.45 8.89
N ALA A 208 -0.24 23.65 8.35
CA ALA A 208 0.53 23.84 7.12
C ALA A 208 2.00 23.46 7.33
N LYS A 209 2.59 23.90 8.45
CA LYS A 209 3.94 23.50 8.84
C LYS A 209 4.06 22.00 9.07
N LEU A 210 3.08 21.37 9.71
CA LEU A 210 3.08 19.91 9.88
C LEU A 210 3.03 19.17 8.54
N ARG A 211 2.23 19.64 7.56
CA ARG A 211 2.22 19.07 6.20
C ARG A 211 3.58 19.22 5.52
N GLN A 212 4.22 20.38 5.64
CA GLN A 212 5.55 20.61 5.08
C GLN A 212 6.60 19.67 5.71
N ASP A 213 6.55 19.49 7.03
CA ASP A 213 7.42 18.58 7.76
C ASP A 213 7.22 17.13 7.28
N MET A 214 5.97 16.65 7.17
CA MET A 214 5.69 15.32 6.62
C MET A 214 6.23 15.16 5.18
N LEU A 215 6.01 16.14 4.31
CA LEU A 215 6.54 16.08 2.93
C LEU A 215 8.06 16.09 2.89
N TYR A 216 8.72 16.84 3.77
CA TYR A 216 10.17 16.84 3.88
C TYR A 216 10.72 15.42 4.13
N PHE A 217 10.18 14.73 5.13
CA PHE A 217 10.59 13.35 5.44
C PHE A 217 10.24 12.36 4.30
N TYR A 218 9.07 12.51 3.68
CA TYR A 218 8.69 11.69 2.52
C TYR A 218 9.69 11.84 1.36
N HIS A 219 10.14 13.06 1.06
CA HIS A 219 11.05 13.31 -0.06
C HIS A 219 12.49 12.86 0.21
N GLN A 220 12.97 12.86 1.46
CA GLN A 220 14.33 12.40 1.78
C GLN A 220 14.58 10.92 1.45
N GLN A 221 13.56 10.07 1.54
CA GLN A 221 13.66 8.63 1.24
C GLN A 221 13.37 8.28 -0.23
N ASN A 222 13.17 9.29 -1.08
CA ASN A 222 12.88 9.13 -2.52
C ASN A 222 13.96 9.80 -3.40
N GLN A 223 15.05 10.28 -2.80
CA GLN A 223 16.27 10.77 -3.46
C GLN A 223 17.35 9.68 -3.41
#